data_AF-A0A9D9R4Y2-F1
#
_entry.id   AF-A0A9D9R4Y2-F1
#
_cell.length_a   1.000
_cell.length_b   1.000
_cell.length_c   1.000
_cell.angle_alpha   90.00
_cell.angle_beta   90.00
_cell.angle_gamma   90.00
#
_symmetry.space_group_name_H-M   'P 1'
#
loop_
_entity.id
_entity.type
_entity.pdbx_description
1 polymer ?
#
loop_
_entity_poly.entity_id
_entity_poly.type
_entity_poly.pdbx_seq_one_letter_code
_entity_poly.pdbx_strand_id
1 'polypeptide(L)'
;MQNPKIMAECILKSDAQSQAWYKEQISLLDPLILALGLSQPALRALVNLEVSNVSDLKRLNKETIYNSHGIGPKAYRKLETLF
;
A
#
# COMPACT_ATOMS: atom_id res chain seq x y z
N MET A 1 -20.55 25.23 15.88
CA MET A 1 -20.33 25.16 14.42
C MET A 1 -19.60 23.86 14.14
N GLN A 2 -20.30 22.87 13.56
CA GLN A 2 -19.72 21.56 13.24
C GLN A 2 -18.96 21.70 11.93
N ASN A 3 -17.65 21.43 11.95
CA ASN A 3 -16.79 21.45 10.78
C ASN A 3 -17.06 20.15 9.98
N PRO A 4 -17.65 20.17 8.78
CA PRO A 4 -17.85 18.93 8.03
C PRO A 4 -16.48 18.45 7.56
N LYS A 5 -15.99 17.36 8.15
CA LYS A 5 -14.90 16.57 7.57
C LYS A 5 -15.41 16.09 6.21
N ILE A 6 -15.00 16.76 5.14
CA ILE A 6 -15.11 16.23 3.78
C ILE A 6 -14.20 15.02 3.75
N MET A 7 -14.76 13.85 4.06
CA MET A 7 -14.12 12.58 3.77
C MET A 7 -14.23 12.44 2.26
N ALA A 8 -13.16 12.78 1.54
CA ALA A 8 -13.07 12.47 0.13
C ALA A 8 -13.46 11.01 -0.03
N GLU A 9 -14.54 10.75 -0.76
CA GLU A 9 -15.00 9.40 -1.03
C GLU A 9 -13.82 8.63 -1.60
N CYS A 10 -13.40 7.60 -0.90
CA CYS A 10 -12.40 6.69 -1.41
C CYS A 10 -13.04 6.00 -2.62
N ILE A 11 -12.74 6.48 -3.84
CA ILE A 11 -13.25 5.99 -5.14
C ILE A 11 -13.21 4.45 -5.23
N LEU A 12 -12.28 3.86 -4.48
CA LEU A 12 -12.03 2.43 -4.37
C LEU A 12 -13.16 1.64 -3.69
N LYS A 13 -14.07 2.28 -2.96
CA LYS A 13 -15.26 1.62 -2.39
C LYS A 13 -16.38 1.40 -3.42
N SER A 14 -16.30 2.05 -4.58
CA SER A 14 -17.42 2.13 -5.52
C SER A 14 -17.18 1.37 -6.84
N ASP A 15 -15.93 0.99 -7.15
CA ASP A 15 -15.57 0.33 -8.41
C ASP A 15 -15.05 -1.10 -8.19
N ALA A 16 -15.87 -2.09 -8.51
CA ALA A 16 -15.54 -3.51 -8.38
C ALA A 16 -14.38 -3.94 -9.29
N GLN A 17 -14.23 -3.29 -10.46
CA GLN A 17 -13.14 -3.54 -11.40
C GLN A 17 -11.79 -3.16 -10.79
N SER A 18 -11.71 -1.99 -10.15
CA SER A 18 -10.52 -1.55 -9.42
C SER A 18 -10.15 -2.51 -8.29
N GLN A 19 -11.15 -3.02 -7.55
CA GLN A 19 -10.88 -3.99 -6.48
C GLN A 19 -10.32 -5.31 -7.00
N ALA A 20 -10.87 -5.83 -8.10
CA ALA A 20 -10.39 -7.04 -8.75
C ALA A 20 -8.94 -6.84 -9.25
N TRP A 21 -8.67 -5.72 -9.90
CA TRP A 21 -7.33 -5.38 -10.38
C TRP A 21 -6.32 -5.31 -9.23
N TYR A 22 -6.62 -4.59 -8.15
CA TYR A 22 -5.73 -4.55 -6.99
C TYR A 22 -5.53 -5.93 -6.37
N LYS A 23 -6.56 -6.77 -6.32
CA LYS A 23 -6.45 -8.13 -5.77
C LYS A 23 -5.49 -8.97 -6.62
N GLU A 24 -5.56 -8.87 -7.95
CA GLU A 24 -4.66 -9.55 -8.87
C GLU A 24 -3.23 -9.05 -8.69
N GLN A 25 -3.00 -7.73 -8.73
CA GLN A 25 -1.66 -7.16 -8.56
C GLN A 25 -1.04 -7.52 -7.21
N ILE A 26 -1.83 -7.47 -6.13
CA ILE A 26 -1.37 -7.86 -4.80
C ILE A 26 -0.97 -9.35 -4.76
N SER A 27 -1.68 -10.21 -5.48
CA SER A 27 -1.34 -11.65 -5.53
C SER A 27 -0.02 -11.94 -6.25
N LEU A 28 0.49 -10.99 -7.03
CA LEU A 28 1.75 -11.08 -7.76
C LEU A 28 2.94 -10.49 -6.97
N LEU A 29 2.69 -9.88 -5.80
CA LEU A 29 3.77 -9.36 -4.96
C LEU A 29 4.68 -10.48 -4.47
N ASP A 30 5.95 -10.12 -4.28
CA ASP A 30 6.97 -11.00 -3.74
C ASP A 30 6.51 -11.67 -2.42
N PRO A 31 6.66 -13.00 -2.31
CA PRO A 31 6.27 -13.74 -1.10
C PRO A 31 6.84 -13.18 0.20
N LEU A 32 8.03 -12.57 0.17
CA LEU A 32 8.63 -11.94 1.35
C LEU A 32 7.83 -10.71 1.80
N ILE A 33 7.32 -9.92 0.85
CA ILE A 33 6.44 -8.78 1.13
C ILE A 33 5.09 -9.26 1.66
N LEU A 34 4.52 -10.31 1.06
CA LEU A 34 3.25 -10.90 1.50
C LEU A 34 3.36 -11.52 2.90
N ALA A 35 4.48 -12.17 3.22
CA ALA A 35 4.75 -12.79 4.52
C ALA A 35 4.78 -11.76 5.67
N LEU A 36 5.01 -10.49 5.40
CA LEU A 36 4.92 -9.43 6.42
C LEU A 36 3.50 -9.27 6.98
N GLY A 37 2.46 -9.78 6.32
CA GLY A 37 1.07 -9.65 6.77
C GLY A 37 0.67 -8.18 6.85
N LEU A 38 0.92 -7.43 5.78
CA LEU A 38 0.52 -6.03 5.65
C LEU A 38 -1.00 -5.92 5.47
N SER A 39 -1.58 -4.84 5.97
CA SER A 39 -3.00 -4.54 5.71
C SER A 39 -3.23 -4.25 4.23
N GLN A 40 -4.44 -4.51 3.73
CA GLN A 40 -4.79 -4.28 2.34
C GLN A 40 -4.48 -2.85 1.83
N PRO A 41 -4.73 -1.75 2.57
CA PRO A 41 -4.33 -0.41 2.13
C PRO A 41 -2.82 -0.26 1.90
N ALA A 42 -1.98 -0.90 2.72
CA ALA A 42 -0.53 -0.86 2.58
C ALA A 42 -0.06 -1.67 1.37
N LEU A 43 -0.66 -2.84 1.12
CA LEU A 43 -0.36 -3.62 -0.08
C LEU A 43 -0.74 -2.87 -1.36
N ARG A 44 -1.88 -2.17 -1.36
CA ARG A 44 -2.30 -1.31 -2.48
C ARG A 44 -1.36 -0.13 -2.68
N ALA A 45 -0.89 0.46 -1.60
CA ALA A 45 0.08 1.54 -1.67
C ALA A 45 1.40 1.08 -2.31
N LEU A 46 1.85 -0.15 -2.02
CA LEU A 46 3.01 -0.74 -2.70
C LEU A 46 2.77 -0.95 -4.20
N VAL A 47 1.60 -1.47 -4.58
CA VAL A 47 1.21 -1.60 -6.00
C VAL A 47 1.19 -0.23 -6.68
N ASN A 48 0.65 0.82 -6.03
CA ASN A 48 0.66 2.18 -6.57
C ASN A 48 2.06 2.79 -6.69
N LEU A 49 3.00 2.33 -5.88
CA LEU A 49 4.42 2.69 -5.96
C LEU A 49 5.19 1.79 -6.94
N GLU A 50 4.49 0.97 -7.71
CA GLU A 50 5.07 0.03 -8.69
C GLU A 50 6.05 -0.97 -8.07
N VAL A 51 5.88 -1.27 -6.77
CA VAL A 51 6.67 -2.28 -6.07
C VAL A 51 6.07 -3.66 -6.36
N SER A 52 6.86 -4.51 -7.01
CA SER A 52 6.51 -5.92 -7.21
C SER A 52 7.37 -6.84 -6.33
N ASN A 53 8.61 -6.45 -6.04
CA ASN A 53 9.56 -7.24 -5.26
C ASN A 53 10.43 -6.44 -4.29
N VAL A 54 11.23 -7.14 -3.48
CA VAL A 54 12.11 -6.53 -2.47
C VAL A 54 13.15 -5.59 -3.09
N SER A 55 13.63 -5.87 -4.30
CA SER A 55 14.58 -4.99 -4.99
C SER A 55 13.93 -3.67 -5.38
N ASP A 56 12.69 -3.70 -5.87
CA ASP A 56 11.93 -2.48 -6.17
C ASP A 56 11.73 -1.64 -4.90
N LEU A 57 11.36 -2.30 -3.80
CA LEU A 57 11.19 -1.67 -2.49
C LEU A 57 12.47 -0.97 -2.02
N LYS A 58 13.63 -1.62 -2.18
CA LYS A 58 14.95 -1.07 -1.82
C LYS A 58 15.37 0.14 -2.65
N ARG A 59 14.86 0.27 -3.88
CA ARG A 59 15.15 1.43 -4.75
C ARG A 59 14.36 2.67 -4.36
N LEU A 60 13.27 2.51 -3.60
CA LEU A 60 12.47 3.65 -3.13
C LEU A 60 13.17 4.37 -1.98
N ASN A 61 13.03 5.70 -1.96
CA ASN A 61 13.41 6.48 -0.78
C ASN A 61 12.52 6.10 0.41
N LYS A 62 13.12 5.93 1.59
CA LYS A 62 12.44 5.70 2.87
C LYS A 62 11.31 6.69 3.12
N GLU A 63 11.52 7.97 2.80
CA GLU A 63 10.51 9.02 2.95
C GLU A 63 9.30 8.80 2.03
N THR A 64 9.53 8.38 0.78
CA THR A 64 8.47 8.05 -0.18
C THR A 64 7.58 6.93 0.35
N ILE A 65 8.18 5.88 0.92
CA ILE A 65 7.44 4.76 1.51
C ILE A 65 6.64 5.24 2.73
N TYR A 66 7.28 6.01 3.62
CA TYR A 66 6.65 6.49 4.86
C TYR A 66 5.46 7.43 4.61
N ASN A 67 5.57 8.31 3.60
CA ASN A 67 4.53 9.29 3.27
C ASN A 67 3.46 8.74 2.31
N SER A 68 3.58 7.49 1.84
CA SER A 68 2.64 6.91 0.90
C SER A 68 1.25 6.69 1.52
N HIS A 69 0.21 7.16 0.82
CA HIS A 69 -1.16 6.99 1.28
C HIS A 69 -1.54 5.52 1.38
N GLY A 70 -1.83 5.06 2.60
CA GLY A 70 -2.16 3.65 2.90
C GLY A 70 -1.04 2.91 3.62
N ILE A 71 0.19 3.45 3.66
CA ILE A 71 1.27 2.93 4.50
C ILE A 71 1.26 3.67 5.83
N GLY A 72 0.73 3.03 6.88
CA GLY A 72 0.81 3.55 8.25
C GLY A 72 2.12 3.17 8.96
N PRO A 73 2.43 3.75 10.13
CA PRO A 73 3.68 3.49 10.86
C PRO A 73 3.95 2.01 11.16
N LYS A 74 2.89 1.23 11.43
CA LYS A 74 3.00 -0.22 11.66
C LYS A 74 3.38 -0.99 10.39
N ALA A 75 2.84 -0.59 9.23
CA ALA A 75 3.18 -1.20 7.96
C ALA A 75 4.60 -0.83 7.55
N TYR A 76 4.98 0.44 7.73
CA TYR A 76 6.33 0.92 7.50
C TYR A 76 7.38 0.14 8.29
N ARG A 77 7.20 0.00 9.62
CA ARG A 77 8.13 -0.78 10.46
C ARG A 77 8.31 -2.23 10.02
N LYS A 78 7.28 -2.85 9.44
CA LYS A 78 7.38 -4.20 8.87
C LYS A 78 8.17 -4.18 7.56
N LEU A 79 7.96 -3.19 6.72
CA LEU A 79 8.68 -3.03 5.46
C LEU A 79 10.18 -2.75 5.69
N GLU A 80 10.52 -1.98 6.72
CA GLU A 80 11.91 -1.71 7.13
C GLU A 80 12.72 -2.99 7.42
N THR A 81 12.09 -4.12 7.75
CA THR A 81 12.84 -5.37 7.96
C THR A 81 13.40 -5.95 6.66
N LEU A 82 13.04 -5.38 5.50
CA LEU A 82 13.47 -5.84 4.18
C LEU A 82 14.50 -4.92 3.52
N PHE A 83 14.83 -3.74 4.08
CA PHE A 83 15.79 -2.79 3.47
C PHE A 83 16.56 -1.89 4.46
#